data_AF-A0A1C4ARP4-F1
#
_entry.id   AF-A0A1C4ARP4-F1
#
_cell.length_a   1.000
_cell.length_b   1.000
_cell.length_c   1.000
_cell.angle_alpha   90.00
_cell.angle_beta   90.00
_cell.angle_gamma   90.00
#
_symmetry.space_group_name_H-M   'P 1'
#
loop_
_entity.id
_entity.type
_entity.pdbx_description
1 polymer ?
#
loop_
_entity_poly.entity_id
_entity_poly.type
_entity_poly.pdbx_seq_one_letter_code
_entity_poly.pdbx_strand_id
1 'polypeptide(L)'
;MLLRKTVTGLAIAFSLAACHQPNPAKHDTAAYDVIRDKSYLVRESKPLTNTPATDSVLAKKATFIAYLEKQGFKRHVIQQDSLLFHRENSLEVEMILTPPTDIWDMQTIIVFDPAKNPFFVNLHRDSTQLVHYVESKP
;
A
#
# COMPACT_ATOMS: atom_id res chain seq x y z
N MET A 1 40.66 58.18 39.25
CA MET A 1 39.93 57.14 40.00
C MET A 1 38.87 56.57 39.05
N LEU A 2 39.13 55.49 38.33
CA LEU A 2 38.91 54.09 38.73
C LEU A 2 37.47 53.81 39.20
N LEU A 3 36.62 53.33 38.28
CA LEU A 3 35.97 52.04 38.49
C LEU A 3 35.52 51.41 37.15
N ARG A 4 36.14 50.27 36.85
CA ARG A 4 35.74 49.30 35.82
C ARG A 4 34.50 48.52 36.29
N LYS A 5 33.77 47.94 35.34
CA LYS A 5 33.14 46.58 35.31
C LYS A 5 31.76 46.67 34.63
N THR A 6 31.23 45.77 33.82
CA THR A 6 31.66 44.57 33.07
C THR A 6 30.48 44.24 32.15
N VAL A 7 30.76 43.69 30.97
CA VAL A 7 29.81 43.16 29.98
C VAL A 7 28.89 42.09 30.59
N THR A 8 27.61 42.06 30.21
CA THR A 8 26.82 40.81 30.24
C THR A 8 25.83 40.82 29.08
N GLY A 9 26.26 40.24 27.95
CA GLY A 9 25.37 39.86 26.87
C GLY A 9 24.60 38.60 27.24
N LEU A 10 23.30 38.57 26.92
CA LEU A 10 22.47 37.37 27.02
C LEU A 10 22.18 36.87 25.61
N ALA A 11 23.08 36.04 25.08
CA ALA A 11 22.85 35.28 23.87
C ALA A 11 21.94 34.09 24.21
N ILE A 12 20.66 34.18 23.87
CA ILE A 12 19.73 33.05 23.95
C ILE A 12 20.03 32.14 22.77
N ALA A 13 20.85 31.11 23.00
CA ALA A 13 21.04 30.02 22.07
C ALA A 13 19.76 29.17 22.06
N PHE A 14 18.94 29.32 21.01
CA PHE A 14 17.93 28.33 20.67
C PHE A 14 18.67 27.08 20.18
N SER A 15 18.96 26.16 21.11
CA SER A 15 19.26 24.79 20.77
C SER A 15 18.04 24.19 20.10
N LEU A 16 18.03 24.21 18.76
CA LEU A 16 17.25 23.27 17.96
C LEU A 16 17.74 21.89 18.37
N ALA A 17 17.06 21.28 19.34
CA ALA A 17 17.14 19.86 19.57
C ALA A 17 16.70 19.21 18.27
N ALA A 18 17.68 18.79 17.46
CA ALA A 18 17.45 17.81 16.43
C ALA A 18 16.85 16.61 17.15
N CYS A 19 15.54 16.44 17.02
CA CYS A 19 14.86 15.23 17.42
C CYS A 19 15.59 14.08 16.74
N HIS A 20 16.42 13.36 17.51
CA HIS A 20 16.73 11.99 17.18
C HIS A 20 15.38 11.28 17.19
N GLN A 21 14.77 11.13 16.02
CA GLN A 21 13.71 10.16 15.88
C GLN A 21 14.37 8.84 16.24
N PRO A 22 13.93 8.15 17.32
CA PRO A 22 14.38 6.80 17.55
C PRO A 22 14.06 6.06 16.27
N ASN A 23 15.10 5.59 15.58
CA ASN A 23 14.97 4.76 14.40
C ASN A 23 13.99 3.66 14.83
N PRO A 24 12.74 3.63 14.36
CA PRO A 24 11.79 2.61 14.81
C PRO A 24 12.51 1.30 14.52
N ALA A 25 12.72 0.50 15.57
CA ALA A 25 13.46 -0.76 15.48
C ALA A 25 13.04 -1.40 14.17
N LYS A 26 13.98 -1.57 13.22
CA LYS A 26 13.69 -2.03 11.86
C LYS A 26 12.70 -3.17 11.98
N HIS A 27 11.43 -2.91 11.65
CA HIS A 27 10.39 -3.90 11.76
C HIS A 27 10.85 -5.05 10.85
N ASP A 28 10.94 -6.25 11.39
CA ASP A 28 11.41 -7.39 10.61
C ASP A 28 10.35 -7.72 9.56
N THR A 29 10.59 -7.29 8.31
CA THR A 29 9.66 -7.50 7.20
C THR A 29 9.92 -8.81 6.46
N ALA A 30 10.76 -9.71 6.98
CA ALA A 30 11.14 -10.94 6.27
C ALA A 30 9.93 -11.86 5.98
N ALA A 31 8.91 -11.80 6.84
CA ALA A 31 7.68 -12.57 6.72
C ALA A 31 6.55 -11.84 5.97
N TYR A 32 6.87 -10.76 5.25
CA TYR A 32 5.90 -10.02 4.45
C TYR A 32 6.30 -9.97 2.98
N ASP A 33 5.29 -10.01 2.12
CA ASP A 33 5.40 -9.46 0.77
C ASP A 33 5.29 -7.93 0.88
N VAL A 34 6.35 -7.22 0.51
CA VAL A 34 6.46 -5.78 0.76
C VAL A 34 6.20 -4.98 -0.51
N ILE A 35 5.11 -4.20 -0.49
CA ILE A 35 4.62 -3.45 -1.64
C ILE A 35 4.87 -1.96 -1.41
N ARG A 36 5.66 -1.36 -2.31
CA ARG A 36 6.02 0.06 -2.28
C ARG A 36 5.52 0.84 -3.49
N ASP A 37 5.23 0.14 -4.58
CA ASP A 37 4.92 0.76 -5.85
C ASP A 37 3.42 0.70 -6.15
N LYS A 38 2.95 1.67 -6.93
CA LYS A 38 1.62 1.69 -7.51
C LYS A 38 1.36 0.42 -8.32
N SER A 39 0.52 -0.46 -7.79
CA SER A 39 0.38 -1.83 -8.27
C SER A 39 -1.00 -2.41 -8.04
N TYR A 40 -1.34 -3.41 -8.84
CA TYR A 40 -2.45 -4.31 -8.56
C TYR A 40 -1.87 -5.69 -8.23
N LEU A 41 -2.31 -6.24 -7.11
CA LEU A 41 -1.85 -7.52 -6.59
C LEU A 41 -2.85 -8.60 -6.97
N VAL A 42 -2.33 -9.73 -7.41
CA VAL A 42 -3.10 -10.95 -7.70
C VAL A 42 -2.44 -12.15 -7.05
N ARG A 43 -3.25 -13.09 -6.58
CA ARG A 43 -2.73 -14.41 -6.20
C ARG A 43 -2.31 -15.20 -7.43
N GLU A 44 -1.29 -16.02 -7.27
CA GLU A 44 -1.07 -17.12 -8.20
C GLU A 44 -2.23 -18.12 -8.04
N SER A 45 -2.97 -18.37 -9.12
CA SER A 45 -4.04 -19.35 -9.12
C SER A 45 -3.62 -20.56 -9.95
N LYS A 46 -3.76 -21.75 -9.37
CA LYS A 46 -3.72 -23.00 -10.15
C LYS A 46 -4.76 -22.95 -11.28
N PRO A 47 -4.55 -23.70 -12.39
CA PRO A 47 -5.56 -23.81 -13.43
C PRO A 47 -6.91 -24.21 -12.83
N LEU A 48 -7.92 -23.37 -13.02
CA LEU A 48 -9.27 -23.63 -12.53
C LEU A 48 -9.95 -24.66 -13.43
N THR A 49 -10.87 -25.43 -12.86
CA THR A 49 -11.76 -26.28 -13.64
C THR A 49 -12.64 -25.38 -14.51
N ASN A 50 -12.64 -25.60 -15.83
CA ASN A 50 -13.40 -24.79 -16.78
C ASN A 50 -14.91 -25.02 -16.58
N THR A 51 -15.54 -24.13 -15.80
CA THR A 51 -16.99 -24.07 -15.64
C THR A 51 -17.48 -22.70 -16.11
N PRO A 52 -18.74 -22.55 -16.57
CA PRO A 52 -19.25 -21.25 -17.02
C PRO A 52 -19.18 -20.15 -15.94
N ALA A 53 -19.28 -20.51 -14.66
CA ALA A 53 -19.11 -19.58 -13.55
C ALA A 53 -17.66 -19.07 -13.47
N THR A 54 -16.68 -19.94 -13.70
CA THR A 54 -15.26 -19.60 -13.78
C THR A 54 -14.99 -18.57 -14.89
N ASP A 55 -15.60 -18.75 -16.07
CA ASP A 55 -15.36 -17.89 -17.23
C ASP A 55 -15.84 -16.44 -16.99
N SER A 56 -16.98 -16.27 -16.32
CA SER A 56 -17.53 -14.95 -16.00
C SER A 56 -16.63 -14.16 -15.03
N VAL A 57 -16.13 -14.82 -14.00
CA VAL A 57 -15.21 -14.21 -13.02
C VAL A 57 -13.90 -13.81 -13.70
N LEU A 58 -13.34 -14.68 -14.54
CA LEU A 58 -12.11 -14.41 -15.27
C LEU A 58 -12.25 -13.24 -16.25
N ALA A 59 -13.35 -13.19 -17.02
CA ALA A 59 -13.61 -12.09 -17.93
C ALA A 59 -13.73 -10.75 -17.20
N LYS A 60 -14.38 -10.74 -16.02
CA LYS A 60 -14.52 -9.55 -15.20
C LYS A 60 -13.19 -9.11 -14.59
N LYS A 61 -12.41 -10.04 -14.05
CA LYS A 61 -11.05 -9.79 -13.58
C LYS A 61 -10.18 -9.19 -14.69
N ALA A 62 -10.23 -9.74 -15.90
CA ALA A 62 -9.47 -9.24 -17.05
C ALA A 62 -9.86 -7.79 -17.40
N THR A 63 -11.15 -7.46 -17.37
CA THR A 63 -11.64 -6.09 -17.60
C THR A 63 -11.06 -5.11 -16.58
N PHE A 64 -11.02 -5.50 -15.30
CA PHE A 64 -10.53 -4.66 -14.22
C PHE A 64 -9.01 -4.47 -14.29
N ILE A 65 -8.27 -5.55 -14.58
CA ILE A 65 -6.83 -5.49 -14.83
C ILE A 65 -6.52 -4.56 -15.99
N ALA A 66 -7.23 -4.70 -17.12
CA ALA A 66 -7.01 -3.84 -18.28
C ALA A 66 -7.26 -2.35 -17.97
N TYR A 67 -8.24 -2.04 -17.11
CA TYR A 67 -8.44 -0.68 -16.62
C TYR A 67 -7.26 -0.19 -15.77
N LEU A 68 -6.83 -0.99 -14.79
CA LEU A 68 -5.72 -0.65 -13.89
C LEU A 68 -4.39 -0.45 -14.63
N GLU A 69 -4.11 -1.29 -15.62
CA GLU A 69 -2.91 -1.18 -16.47
C GLU A 69 -2.92 0.12 -17.27
N LYS A 70 -4.07 0.53 -17.82
CA LYS A 70 -4.23 1.84 -18.48
C LYS A 70 -4.00 3.01 -17.52
N GLN A 71 -4.27 2.83 -16.23
CA GLN A 71 -4.01 3.82 -15.17
C GLN A 71 -2.58 3.74 -14.61
N GLY A 72 -1.71 2.93 -15.21
CA GLY A 72 -0.29 2.83 -14.83
C GLY A 72 -0.01 1.96 -13.61
N PHE A 73 -0.97 1.15 -13.15
CA PHE A 73 -0.71 0.18 -12.08
C PHE A 73 0.07 -1.01 -12.65
N LYS A 74 1.15 -1.38 -11.97
CA LYS A 74 1.96 -2.54 -12.34
C LYS A 74 1.39 -3.82 -11.72
N ARG A 75 1.53 -4.94 -12.42
CA ARG A 75 1.17 -6.25 -11.87
C ARG A 75 2.14 -6.63 -10.74
N HIS A 76 1.59 -7.05 -9.62
CA HIS A 76 2.30 -7.72 -8.53
C HIS A 76 1.70 -9.10 -8.30
N VAL A 77 2.52 -10.15 -8.31
CA VAL A 77 2.06 -11.50 -7.96
C VAL A 77 2.42 -11.75 -6.52
N ILE A 78 1.39 -11.98 -5.69
CA ILE A 78 1.54 -12.16 -4.24
C ILE A 78 2.41 -13.38 -3.96
N GLN A 79 3.50 -13.18 -3.21
CA GLN A 79 4.44 -14.23 -2.81
C GLN A 79 4.18 -14.76 -1.39
N GLN A 80 3.54 -13.97 -0.54
CA GLN A 80 3.24 -14.32 0.86
C GLN A 80 1.82 -13.82 1.22
N ASP A 81 1.11 -14.55 2.08
CA ASP A 81 -0.23 -14.13 2.51
C ASP A 81 -0.20 -12.93 3.49
N SER A 82 0.95 -12.63 4.10
CA SER A 82 1.19 -11.41 4.86
C SER A 82 1.71 -10.32 3.92
N LEU A 83 0.96 -9.22 3.80
CA LEU A 83 1.30 -8.07 2.96
C LEU A 83 1.65 -6.87 3.83
N LEU A 84 2.67 -6.13 3.42
CA LEU A 84 3.06 -4.86 4.01
C LEU A 84 3.07 -3.78 2.93
N PHE A 85 2.16 -2.81 3.03
CA PHE A 85 2.09 -1.69 2.12
C PHE A 85 2.78 -0.46 2.72
N HIS A 86 3.77 0.10 2.02
CA HIS A 86 4.39 1.36 2.42
C HIS A 86 3.77 2.55 1.70
N ARG A 87 3.19 3.47 2.46
CA ARG A 87 2.60 4.70 1.94
C ARG A 87 3.63 5.83 1.84
N GLU A 88 3.35 6.82 0.99
CA GLU A 88 4.21 8.00 0.79
C GLU A 88 4.42 8.80 2.07
N ASN A 89 3.45 8.78 2.99
CA ASN A 89 3.55 9.44 4.29
C ASN A 89 4.32 8.62 5.35
N SER A 90 5.08 7.62 4.92
CA SER A 90 5.85 6.70 5.79
C SER A 90 5.00 5.84 6.73
N LEU A 91 3.68 5.78 6.53
CA LEU A 91 2.84 4.81 7.21
C LEU A 91 2.95 3.44 6.55
N GLU A 92 2.84 2.41 7.38
CA GLU A 92 2.78 1.03 6.98
C GLU A 92 1.35 0.51 7.22
N VAL A 93 0.82 -0.23 6.24
CA VAL A 93 -0.46 -0.93 6.38
C VAL A 93 -0.18 -2.41 6.24
N GLU A 94 -0.42 -3.15 7.32
CA GLU A 94 -0.32 -4.60 7.35
C GLU A 94 -1.66 -5.23 6.97
N MET A 95 -1.59 -6.34 6.24
CA MET A 95 -2.76 -7.08 5.81
C MET A 95 -2.43 -8.57 5.72
N ILE A 96 -3.22 -9.39 6.40
CA ILE A 96 -3.11 -10.84 6.32
C ILE A 96 -4.26 -11.35 5.45
N LEU A 97 -3.92 -12.04 4.37
CA LEU A 97 -4.89 -12.63 3.50
C LEU A 97 -5.35 -13.99 4.03
N THR A 98 -6.66 -14.15 4.20
CA THR A 98 -7.23 -15.45 4.53
C THR A 98 -7.11 -16.41 3.34
N PRO A 99 -6.86 -17.71 3.55
CA PRO A 99 -6.91 -18.68 2.47
C PRO A 99 -8.24 -18.57 1.68
N PRO A 100 -8.20 -18.59 0.33
CA PRO A 100 -9.40 -18.41 -0.47
C PRO A 100 -10.36 -19.61 -0.27
N THR A 101 -11.65 -19.31 -0.11
CA THR A 101 -12.67 -20.34 0.13
C THR A 101 -13.46 -20.70 -1.13
N ASP A 102 -13.48 -19.80 -2.12
CA ASP A 102 -14.15 -20.01 -3.39
C ASP A 102 -13.38 -19.40 -4.59
N ILE A 103 -13.98 -19.49 -5.78
CA ILE A 103 -13.40 -18.95 -7.02
C ILE A 103 -13.28 -17.42 -6.98
N TRP A 104 -14.20 -16.73 -6.32
CA TRP A 104 -14.16 -15.27 -6.23
C TRP A 104 -12.99 -14.81 -5.37
N ASP A 105 -12.78 -15.45 -4.22
CA ASP A 105 -11.64 -15.22 -3.34
C ASP A 105 -10.31 -15.50 -4.06
N MET A 106 -10.24 -16.60 -4.82
CA MET A 106 -9.05 -16.94 -5.61
C MET A 106 -8.73 -15.90 -6.68
N GLN A 107 -9.75 -15.22 -7.20
CA GLN A 107 -9.60 -14.22 -8.26
C GLN A 107 -9.50 -12.79 -7.75
N THR A 108 -9.47 -12.58 -6.43
CA THR A 108 -9.33 -11.27 -5.77
C THR A 108 -8.20 -10.44 -6.39
N ILE A 109 -8.48 -9.14 -6.54
CA ILE A 109 -7.52 -8.11 -6.89
C ILE A 109 -7.41 -7.17 -5.69
N ILE A 110 -6.19 -6.83 -5.29
CA ILE A 110 -5.94 -5.75 -4.34
C ILE A 110 -5.25 -4.63 -5.10
N VAL A 111 -5.73 -3.40 -4.97
CA VAL A 111 -5.16 -2.24 -5.65
C VAL A 111 -4.43 -1.39 -4.63
N PHE A 112 -3.22 -0.98 -4.96
CA PHE A 112 -2.41 -0.13 -4.11
C PHE A 112 -1.82 1.04 -4.90
N ASP A 113 -2.01 2.24 -4.34
CA ASP A 113 -1.34 3.47 -4.76
C ASP A 113 -0.68 4.02 -3.49
N PRO A 114 0.63 4.29 -3.47
CA PRO A 114 1.34 4.75 -2.26
C PRO A 114 0.73 6.00 -1.61
N ALA A 115 0.03 6.83 -2.38
CA ALA A 115 -0.69 7.99 -1.86
C ALA A 115 -1.95 7.60 -1.06
N LYS A 116 -2.52 6.40 -1.26
CA LYS A 116 -3.84 5.96 -0.76
C LYS A 116 -3.74 4.72 0.13
N ASN A 117 -4.84 4.35 0.77
CA ASN A 117 -4.94 3.05 1.45
C ASN A 117 -5.14 1.92 0.43
N PRO A 118 -4.63 0.70 0.66
CA PRO A 118 -4.91 -0.44 -0.20
C PRO A 118 -6.41 -0.71 -0.29
N PHE A 119 -6.87 -1.10 -1.48
CA PHE A 119 -8.28 -1.30 -1.79
C PHE A 119 -8.55 -2.71 -2.30
N PHE A 120 -9.46 -3.43 -1.63
CA PHE A 120 -9.94 -4.72 -2.06
C PHE A 120 -11.03 -4.56 -3.12
N VAL A 121 -10.78 -5.12 -4.30
CA VAL A 121 -11.72 -5.09 -5.40
C VAL A 121 -12.82 -6.11 -5.17
N ASN A 122 -14.06 -5.65 -5.16
CA ASN A 122 -15.21 -6.53 -5.17
C ASN A 122 -15.58 -6.89 -6.61
N LEU A 123 -15.22 -8.10 -7.05
CA LEU A 123 -15.53 -8.61 -8.38
C LEU A 123 -17.04 -8.86 -8.60
N HIS A 124 -17.90 -8.79 -7.59
CA HIS A 124 -19.36 -8.81 -7.81
C HIS A 124 -19.89 -7.44 -8.25
N ARG A 125 -19.17 -6.34 -7.97
CA ARG A 125 -19.56 -4.98 -8.38
C ARG A 125 -18.96 -4.58 -9.72
N ASP A 126 -19.44 -3.51 -10.33
CA ASP A 126 -18.87 -3.00 -11.58
C ASP A 126 -17.54 -2.23 -11.36
N SER A 127 -16.96 -1.72 -12.45
CA SER A 127 -15.66 -1.03 -12.43
C SER A 127 -15.71 0.39 -11.86
N THR A 128 -16.89 0.94 -11.54
CA THR A 128 -16.99 2.29 -10.96
C THR A 128 -16.24 2.41 -9.64
N GLN A 129 -16.12 1.31 -8.88
CA GLN A 129 -15.28 1.26 -7.67
C GLN A 129 -13.81 1.59 -7.96
N LEU A 130 -13.29 1.15 -9.10
CA LEU A 130 -11.91 1.41 -9.51
C LEU A 130 -11.76 2.85 -9.99
N VAL A 131 -12.76 3.37 -10.69
CA VAL A 131 -12.81 4.79 -11.07
C VAL A 131 -12.78 5.67 -9.84
N HIS A 132 -13.65 5.41 -8.86
CA HIS A 132 -13.66 6.13 -7.59
C HIS A 132 -12.34 6.00 -6.85
N TYR A 133 -11.77 4.80 -6.78
CA TYR A 133 -10.46 4.61 -6.15
C TYR A 133 -9.37 5.43 -6.86
N VAL A 134 -9.29 5.39 -8.19
CA VAL A 134 -8.26 6.09 -8.97
C VAL A 134 -8.42 7.61 -8.90
N GLU A 135 -9.64 8.12 -8.99
CA GLU A 135 -9.93 9.56 -9.03
C GLU A 135 -10.06 10.22 -7.66
N SER A 136 -10.25 9.43 -6.59
CA SER A 136 -10.32 9.96 -5.22
C SER A 136 -9.01 10.64 -4.82
N LYS A 137 -9.11 11.63 -3.92
CA LYS A 137 -7.94 12.28 -3.35
C LYS A 137 -7.22 11.35 -2.37
N PRO A 138 -5.89 11.49 -2.20
CA PRO A 138 -5.08 10.78 -1.19
C PRO A 138 -5.64 10.87 0.24
#